data_AF-A0A5N5JUT4-F1
#
_entry.id   AF-A0A5N5JUT4-F1
#
_cell.length_a   1.000
_cell.length_b   1.000
_cell.length_c   1.000
_cell.angle_alpha   90.00
_cell.angle_beta   90.00
_cell.angle_gamma   90.00
#
_symmetry.space_group_name_H-M   'P 1'
#
loop_
_entity.id
_entity.type
_entity.pdbx_description
1 polymer ?
#
loop_
_entity_poly.entity_id
_entity_poly.type
_entity_poly.pdbx_seq_one_letter_code
_entity_poly.pdbx_strand_id
1 'polypeptide(L)'
;MPHDGWRQFLPYAISLYKTGTATIAQEGLVTWYRLNPNGACGDGDTTGNTASQLQLEFSPNIIMEDRIFYSALLTGPAQVTVSINGAGRTGTWDQVPHGGVGIYHGSVAIGSATGPVVVTVSRSGQRIATVNGASITTGCPQNLNNYNAWVGSGLGSGIAPVGSGTSLADLNCTQGFGVYHFVGLCAFNCLNGYCPSTACVCLNKGIPKPPPSKGQAGYPLPGKSIVYAGLCNFACDHGYCPDNTCGKTPNTGSIPTTSPFLPPACTAGTGNAAFEELCNFGCNYGFCPMHACTCTKTGTLIDAPPKINTKGYFLGDAKDFGLCNYACSHGYCPDVCGNSTGGHDPGRDAGPVVTLDPAVWNTHTATCPPPCIFIGWSTALTTNGRVTTVFTAITATTTIIIPAVTTSVISFSDFHVTTSLSGAVPPVIWAFPCISPSPFTVIPSSPPNVPVSAAPRTIHPPPWPYGIGFGSPTGTEPTSSTTYILPPWMFTGDTSTDTMVVTTFPP
;
A
#
# COMPACT_ATOMS: atom_id res chain seq x y z
N MET A 1 12.32 -5.25 14.96
CA MET A 1 11.22 -5.48 15.94
C MET A 1 10.27 -6.53 15.36
N PRO A 2 9.59 -7.36 16.17
CA PRO A 2 8.66 -8.36 15.63
C PRO A 2 7.45 -7.67 15.00
N HIS A 3 7.06 -8.10 13.80
CA HIS A 3 5.89 -7.59 13.08
C HIS A 3 4.79 -8.65 12.89
N ASP A 4 4.97 -9.84 13.45
CA ASP A 4 4.09 -11.00 13.27
C ASP A 4 2.63 -10.76 13.62
N GLY A 5 2.37 -9.92 14.62
CA GLY A 5 1.00 -9.63 15.06
C GLY A 5 0.11 -9.09 13.93
N TRP A 6 0.65 -8.40 12.92
CA TRP A 6 -0.14 -7.94 11.77
C TRP A 6 -0.70 -9.10 10.93
N ARG A 7 -0.08 -10.28 10.98
CA ARG A 7 -0.57 -11.47 10.28
C ARG A 7 -1.71 -12.18 11.02
N GLN A 8 -1.94 -11.85 12.30
CA GLN A 8 -2.84 -12.58 13.20
C GLN A 8 -4.26 -12.75 12.66
N PHE A 9 -4.78 -11.74 11.96
CA PHE A 9 -6.16 -11.74 11.43
C PHE A 9 -6.24 -11.97 9.92
N LEU A 10 -5.11 -12.25 9.25
CA LEU A 10 -5.12 -12.55 7.81
C LEU A 10 -6.03 -13.72 7.45
N PRO A 11 -6.11 -14.83 8.22
CA PRO A 11 -7.04 -15.91 7.88
C PRO A 11 -8.50 -15.44 7.76
N TYR A 12 -8.95 -14.58 8.68
CA TYR A 12 -10.29 -13.99 8.63
C TYR A 12 -10.45 -13.06 7.42
N ALA A 13 -9.52 -12.14 7.21
CA ALA A 13 -9.57 -11.17 6.11
C ALA A 13 -9.53 -11.85 4.74
N ILE A 14 -8.69 -12.88 4.58
CA ILE A 14 -8.57 -13.66 3.34
C ILE A 14 -9.86 -14.43 3.07
N SER A 15 -10.45 -15.06 4.09
CA SER A 15 -11.75 -15.73 3.93
C SER A 15 -12.82 -14.73 3.49
N LEU A 16 -12.93 -13.61 4.21
CA LEU A 16 -13.92 -12.57 3.92
C LEU A 16 -13.78 -12.02 2.50
N TYR A 17 -12.55 -11.80 2.04
CA TYR A 17 -12.27 -11.37 0.67
C TYR A 17 -12.67 -12.41 -0.38
N LYS A 18 -12.34 -13.70 -0.15
CA LYS A 18 -12.56 -14.77 -1.14
C LYS A 18 -14.02 -15.20 -1.24
N THR A 19 -14.74 -15.26 -0.12
CA THR A 19 -16.08 -15.86 -0.06
C THR A 19 -17.17 -14.85 0.28
N GLY A 20 -16.82 -13.59 0.55
CA GLY A 20 -17.76 -12.55 0.98
C GLY A 20 -18.22 -12.70 2.43
N THR A 21 -17.87 -13.79 3.12
CA THR A 21 -18.21 -14.07 4.52
C THR A 21 -17.03 -14.71 5.24
N ALA A 22 -16.97 -14.62 6.55
CA ALA A 22 -15.93 -15.29 7.33
C ALA A 22 -16.45 -15.73 8.70
N THR A 23 -15.77 -16.68 9.32
CA THR A 23 -16.14 -17.21 10.64
C THR A 23 -15.04 -16.93 11.65
N ILE A 24 -15.44 -16.59 12.87
CA ILE A 24 -14.55 -16.32 14.00
C ILE A 24 -14.70 -17.46 15.00
N ALA A 25 -13.64 -18.24 15.20
CA ALA A 25 -13.56 -19.28 16.23
C ALA A 25 -12.72 -18.87 17.44
N GLN A 26 -12.00 -17.75 17.35
CA GLN A 26 -11.22 -17.13 18.41
C GLN A 26 -11.25 -15.61 18.22
N GLU A 27 -11.60 -14.90 19.28
CA GLU A 27 -11.47 -13.45 19.32
C GLU A 27 -10.02 -13.06 19.64
N GLY A 28 -9.61 -11.86 19.26
CA GLY A 28 -8.23 -11.44 19.49
C GLY A 28 -7.99 -9.95 19.38
N LEU A 29 -6.77 -9.56 19.69
CA LEU A 29 -6.27 -8.19 19.66
C LEU A 29 -4.90 -8.16 18.96
N VAL A 30 -4.70 -7.19 18.09
CA VAL A 30 -3.41 -6.80 17.52
C VAL A 30 -3.21 -5.33 17.86
N THR A 31 -2.03 -4.95 18.35
CA THR A 31 -1.70 -3.56 18.67
C THR A 31 -0.32 -3.20 18.16
N TRP A 32 -0.16 -1.95 17.72
CA TRP A 32 1.11 -1.43 17.24
C TRP A 32 1.28 0.05 17.54
N TYR A 33 2.53 0.45 17.76
CA TYR A 33 2.94 1.82 18.05
C TYR A 33 4.46 1.92 17.93
N ARG A 34 4.99 3.15 17.88
CA ARG A 34 6.43 3.37 17.98
C ARG A 34 6.88 3.43 19.43
N LEU A 35 8.09 2.93 19.68
CA LEU A 35 8.68 2.94 21.02
C LEU A 35 9.22 4.32 21.41
N ASN A 36 9.49 5.19 20.44
CA ASN A 36 9.92 6.55 20.67
C ASN A 36 8.85 7.52 20.17
N PRO A 37 8.44 8.52 20.99
CA PRO A 37 7.60 9.61 20.53
C PRO A 37 8.23 10.37 19.35
N ASN A 38 7.42 11.03 18.54
CA ASN A 38 7.90 11.90 17.47
C ASN A 38 8.90 12.92 17.98
N GLY A 39 9.99 13.09 17.23
CA GLY A 39 11.01 14.08 17.54
C GLY A 39 11.76 13.84 18.85
N ALA A 40 11.63 12.67 19.49
CA ALA A 40 12.43 12.33 20.66
C ALA A 40 13.94 12.35 20.36
N CYS A 41 14.31 11.95 19.14
CA CYS A 41 15.67 11.90 18.64
C CYS A 41 15.77 12.41 17.18
N GLY A 42 16.96 12.34 16.57
CA GLY A 42 17.15 12.69 15.16
C GLY A 42 16.40 11.74 14.21
N ASP A 43 16.00 12.23 13.04
CA ASP A 43 15.34 11.41 12.00
C ASP A 43 16.33 10.61 11.14
N GLY A 44 17.62 10.95 11.18
CA GLY A 44 18.67 10.26 10.42
C GLY A 44 18.51 10.41 8.92
N ASP A 45 18.02 11.57 8.47
CA ASP A 45 17.68 11.86 7.06
C ASP A 45 16.54 10.97 6.50
N THR A 46 15.69 10.46 7.40
CA THR A 46 14.48 9.72 7.04
C THR A 46 13.40 10.68 6.55
N THR A 47 12.74 10.32 5.46
CA THR A 47 11.65 11.09 4.87
C THR A 47 10.36 10.28 4.81
N GLY A 48 9.23 10.99 4.87
CA GLY A 48 7.97 10.52 4.33
C GLY A 48 7.93 10.76 2.84
N ASN A 49 7.61 9.74 2.06
CA ASN A 49 7.74 9.71 0.60
C ASN A 49 9.18 9.93 0.13
N THR A 50 9.38 9.90 -1.18
CA THR A 50 10.71 10.06 -1.77
C THR A 50 10.68 10.91 -3.03
N ALA A 51 11.60 11.86 -3.10
CA ALA A 51 11.84 12.68 -4.28
C ALA A 51 12.26 11.82 -5.49
N SER A 52 12.86 10.64 -5.27
CA SER A 52 13.21 9.71 -6.35
C SER A 52 12.00 9.11 -7.07
N GLN A 53 10.82 9.17 -6.46
CA GLN A 53 9.53 8.84 -7.09
C GLN A 53 8.75 10.10 -7.48
N LEU A 54 9.41 11.26 -7.50
CA LEU A 54 8.84 12.56 -7.85
C LEU A 54 7.68 12.98 -6.93
N GLN A 55 7.71 12.48 -5.68
CA GLN A 55 6.75 12.80 -4.64
C GLN A 55 7.28 13.94 -3.76
N LEU A 56 6.36 14.74 -3.20
CA LEU A 56 6.71 15.67 -2.13
C LEU A 56 7.13 14.87 -0.90
N GLU A 57 8.30 15.20 -0.36
CA GLU A 57 8.80 14.64 0.88
C GLU A 57 8.26 15.41 2.09
N PHE A 58 8.04 14.68 3.18
CA PHE A 58 7.54 15.23 4.44
C PHE A 58 8.43 14.78 5.60
N SER A 59 8.51 15.59 6.64
CA SER A 59 9.16 15.13 7.88
C SER A 59 8.41 13.91 8.42
N PRO A 60 9.11 12.83 8.80
CA PRO A 60 8.47 11.65 9.38
C PRO A 60 7.74 11.99 10.69
N ASN A 61 8.14 13.07 11.37
CA ASN A 61 7.47 13.54 12.60
C ASN A 61 6.07 14.12 12.35
N ILE A 62 5.72 14.45 11.10
CA ILE A 62 4.39 14.98 10.72
C ILE A 62 3.47 13.84 10.29
N ILE A 63 3.99 12.84 9.57
CA ILE A 63 3.17 11.78 8.97
C ILE A 63 2.94 10.58 9.89
N MET A 64 3.87 10.32 10.81
CA MET A 64 3.80 9.19 11.72
C MET A 64 3.17 9.68 13.02
N GLU A 65 1.92 9.32 13.30
CA GLU A 65 1.21 9.83 14.48
C GLU A 65 1.65 9.14 15.79
N ASP A 66 1.73 9.91 16.89
CA ASP A 66 1.99 9.37 18.23
C ASP A 66 0.74 8.77 18.86
N ARG A 67 0.39 7.58 18.39
CA ARG A 67 -0.78 6.82 18.83
C ARG A 67 -0.46 5.35 19.06
N ILE A 68 -1.20 4.74 19.98
CA ILE A 68 -1.32 3.30 20.13
C ILE A 68 -2.50 2.86 19.30
N PHE A 69 -2.20 2.19 18.19
CA PHE A 69 -3.20 1.65 17.30
C PHE A 69 -3.54 0.21 17.71
N TYR A 70 -4.76 -0.19 17.44
CA TYR A 70 -5.21 -1.55 17.67
C TYR A 70 -6.29 -1.97 16.68
N SER A 71 -6.26 -3.25 16.37
CA SER A 71 -7.32 -3.98 15.68
C SER A 71 -7.80 -5.11 16.58
N ALA A 72 -9.09 -5.35 16.66
CA ALA A 72 -9.64 -6.48 17.40
C ALA A 72 -10.60 -7.28 16.53
N LEU A 73 -10.37 -8.59 16.44
CA LEU A 73 -11.28 -9.52 15.79
C LEU A 73 -12.30 -10.00 16.82
N LEU A 74 -13.57 -9.61 16.66
CA LEU A 74 -14.60 -9.79 17.68
C LEU A 74 -15.90 -10.36 17.11
N THR A 75 -16.62 -11.12 17.93
CA THR A 75 -17.97 -11.64 17.67
C THR A 75 -19.09 -10.71 18.15
N GLY A 76 -18.74 -9.52 18.60
CA GLY A 76 -19.68 -8.49 19.07
C GLY A 76 -18.95 -7.29 19.68
N PRO A 77 -19.67 -6.22 20.04
CA PRO A 77 -19.07 -5.06 20.68
C PRO A 77 -18.26 -5.42 21.94
N ALA A 78 -17.11 -4.77 22.10
CA ALA A 78 -16.24 -4.90 23.27
C ALA A 78 -15.59 -3.56 23.62
N GLN A 79 -15.08 -3.45 24.84
CA GLN A 79 -14.34 -2.29 25.32
C GLN A 79 -12.84 -2.54 25.20
N VAL A 80 -12.09 -1.53 24.74
CA VAL A 80 -10.63 -1.52 24.79
C VAL A 80 -10.18 -0.62 25.93
N THR A 81 -9.21 -1.07 26.70
CA THR A 81 -8.45 -0.24 27.65
C THR A 81 -6.98 -0.26 27.27
N VAL A 82 -6.38 0.92 27.14
CA VAL A 82 -4.96 1.13 26.88
C VAL A 82 -4.34 1.73 28.15
N SER A 83 -3.39 1.05 28.76
CA SER A 83 -2.61 1.56 29.89
C SER A 83 -1.20 1.92 29.44
N ILE A 84 -0.72 3.11 29.83
CA ILE A 84 0.68 3.52 29.66
C ILE A 84 1.21 3.84 31.06
N ASN A 85 2.22 3.09 31.50
CA ASN A 85 2.79 3.21 32.85
C ASN A 85 1.74 3.12 33.97
N GLY A 86 0.79 2.20 33.83
CA GLY A 86 -0.29 1.99 34.80
C GLY A 86 -1.48 2.94 34.65
N ALA A 87 -1.36 4.06 33.93
CA ALA A 87 -2.46 4.98 33.69
C ALA A 87 -3.38 4.47 32.56
N GLY A 88 -4.52 3.89 32.94
CA GLY A 88 -5.53 3.35 32.03
C GLY A 88 -6.35 4.43 31.32
N ARG A 89 -6.60 4.21 30.02
CA ARG A 89 -7.42 5.04 29.14
C ARG A 89 -8.41 4.15 28.40
N THR A 90 -9.67 4.57 28.34
CA THR A 90 -10.68 3.90 27.51
C THR A 90 -10.39 4.19 26.04
N GLY A 91 -10.27 3.15 25.23
CA GLY A 91 -10.11 3.26 23.79
C GLY A 91 -11.45 3.51 23.08
N THR A 92 -11.37 4.09 21.88
CA THR A 92 -12.51 4.30 20.98
C THR A 92 -12.35 3.47 19.70
N TRP A 93 -13.46 3.18 19.03
CA TRP A 93 -13.44 2.54 17.71
C TRP A 93 -13.54 3.60 16.62
N ASP A 94 -12.54 3.66 15.74
CA ASP A 94 -12.55 4.50 14.54
C ASP A 94 -13.34 3.81 13.41
N GLN A 95 -13.33 2.46 13.37
CA GLN A 95 -14.10 1.65 12.42
C GLN A 95 -14.67 0.41 13.11
N VAL A 96 -15.92 0.10 12.78
CA VAL A 96 -16.70 -1.02 13.32
C VAL A 96 -17.26 -1.84 12.15
N PRO A 97 -17.14 -3.18 12.15
CA PRO A 97 -17.67 -4.01 11.08
C PRO A 97 -19.21 -3.99 11.09
N HIS A 98 -19.81 -4.14 9.90
CA HIS A 98 -21.25 -4.34 9.80
C HIS A 98 -21.71 -5.55 10.62
N GLY A 99 -22.87 -5.45 11.29
CA GLY A 99 -23.39 -6.51 12.16
C GLY A 99 -22.62 -6.72 13.46
N GLY A 100 -21.51 -5.99 13.69
CA GLY A 100 -20.71 -6.08 14.91
C GLY A 100 -19.83 -7.32 15.01
N VAL A 101 -19.76 -8.16 13.97
CA VAL A 101 -18.89 -9.35 13.92
C VAL A 101 -17.81 -9.13 12.88
N GLY A 102 -16.55 -9.08 13.31
CA GLY A 102 -15.41 -8.87 12.42
C GLY A 102 -14.28 -8.08 13.06
N ILE A 103 -13.49 -7.40 12.23
CA ILE A 103 -12.34 -6.61 12.69
C ILE A 103 -12.79 -5.19 13.00
N TYR A 104 -12.57 -4.78 14.24
CA TYR A 104 -12.71 -3.41 14.72
C TYR A 104 -11.36 -2.72 14.68
N HIS A 105 -11.31 -1.44 14.33
CA HIS A 105 -10.09 -0.64 14.33
C HIS A 105 -10.23 0.57 15.23
N GLY A 106 -9.18 0.91 15.96
CA GLY A 106 -9.18 2.08 16.83
C GLY A 106 -7.78 2.49 17.23
N SER A 107 -7.71 3.60 17.97
CA SER A 107 -6.44 4.14 18.44
C SER A 107 -6.61 5.07 19.64
N VAL A 108 -5.57 5.17 20.45
CA VAL A 108 -5.47 6.13 21.57
C VAL A 108 -4.21 6.97 21.40
N ALA A 109 -4.32 8.29 21.57
CA ALA A 109 -3.15 9.18 21.55
C ALA A 109 -2.18 8.85 22.69
N ILE A 110 -0.88 8.88 22.43
CA ILE A 110 0.16 8.67 23.45
C ILE A 110 0.26 9.93 24.34
N GLY A 111 0.34 11.11 23.73
CA GLY A 111 0.62 12.36 24.43
C GLY A 111 2.07 12.38 24.93
N SER A 112 2.30 12.91 26.13
CA SER A 112 3.63 12.93 26.77
C SER A 112 3.95 11.66 27.59
N ALA A 113 3.12 10.62 27.48
CA ALA A 113 3.27 9.43 28.32
C ALA A 113 4.41 8.51 27.85
N THR A 114 5.16 7.99 28.82
CA THR A 114 6.24 7.02 28.63
C THR A 114 6.07 5.86 29.60
N GLY A 115 6.67 4.71 29.33
CA GLY A 115 6.65 3.51 30.17
C GLY A 115 5.93 2.33 29.53
N PRO A 116 5.69 1.25 30.29
CA PRO A 116 5.14 0.00 29.77
C PRO A 116 3.71 0.20 29.25
N VAL A 117 3.40 -0.44 28.12
CA VAL A 117 2.08 -0.37 27.49
C VAL A 117 1.33 -1.68 27.72
N VAL A 118 0.06 -1.61 28.09
CA VAL A 118 -0.84 -2.78 28.17
C VAL A 118 -2.13 -2.46 27.46
N VAL A 119 -2.49 -3.26 26.44
CA VAL A 119 -3.76 -3.10 25.72
C VAL A 119 -4.64 -4.31 26.01
N THR A 120 -5.85 -4.08 26.49
CA THR A 120 -6.80 -5.13 26.87
C THR A 120 -8.13 -4.90 26.18
N VAL A 121 -8.66 -5.97 25.57
CA VAL A 121 -10.04 -6.06 25.11
C VAL A 121 -10.84 -6.86 26.14
N SER A 122 -11.99 -6.34 26.53
CA SER A 122 -12.91 -7.00 27.45
C SER A 122 -14.37 -6.82 27.03
N ARG A 123 -15.21 -7.81 27.32
CA ARG A 123 -16.67 -7.77 27.16
C ARG A 123 -17.33 -8.16 28.47
N SER A 124 -18.27 -7.35 28.95
CA SER A 124 -18.99 -7.58 30.21
C SER A 124 -18.07 -7.82 31.42
N GLY A 125 -16.98 -7.06 31.51
CA GLY A 125 -15.98 -7.19 32.58
C GLY A 125 -15.05 -8.41 32.45
N GLN A 126 -15.27 -9.30 31.48
CA GLN A 126 -14.41 -10.44 31.23
C GLN A 126 -13.37 -10.10 30.16
N ARG A 127 -12.11 -10.45 30.43
CA ARG A 127 -11.01 -10.25 29.50
C ARG A 127 -11.13 -11.23 28.32
N ILE A 128 -11.11 -10.69 27.11
CA ILE A 128 -11.02 -11.48 25.87
C ILE A 128 -9.54 -11.70 25.53
N ALA A 129 -8.76 -10.62 25.41
CA ALA A 129 -7.34 -10.68 25.08
C ALA A 129 -6.60 -9.50 25.73
N THR A 130 -5.34 -9.73 26.09
CA THR A 130 -4.42 -8.69 26.55
C THR A 130 -3.11 -8.82 25.79
N VAL A 131 -2.54 -7.69 25.38
CA VAL A 131 -1.20 -7.59 24.82
C VAL A 131 -0.35 -6.74 25.76
N ASN A 132 0.72 -7.34 26.28
CA ASN A 132 1.74 -6.64 27.04
C ASN A 132 2.81 -6.12 26.08
N GLY A 133 2.87 -4.80 25.98
CA GLY A 133 3.72 -4.06 25.08
C GLY A 133 5.11 -3.73 25.63
N ALA A 134 6.04 -3.45 24.72
CA ALA A 134 7.29 -2.81 25.08
C ALA A 134 7.06 -1.39 25.63
N SER A 135 8.04 -0.85 26.35
CA SER A 135 7.91 0.48 26.95
C SER A 135 8.12 1.57 25.90
N ILE A 136 7.31 2.63 25.98
CA ILE A 136 7.56 3.89 25.27
C ILE A 136 8.67 4.64 26.03
N THR A 137 9.71 5.07 25.34
CA THR A 137 10.87 5.74 25.93
C THR A 137 11.32 6.92 25.06
N THR A 138 11.96 7.92 25.67
CA THR A 138 12.58 9.03 24.93
C THR A 138 14.04 8.74 24.53
N GLY A 139 14.63 7.68 25.08
CA GLY A 139 15.98 7.25 24.71
C GLY A 139 15.97 6.46 23.40
N CYS A 140 16.77 6.88 22.43
CA CYS A 140 16.91 6.15 21.18
C CYS A 140 18.33 5.58 21.01
N PRO A 141 18.47 4.35 20.46
CA PRO A 141 19.75 3.84 20.02
C PRO A 141 20.42 4.84 19.06
N GLN A 142 21.70 5.15 19.29
CA GLN A 142 22.48 6.09 18.48
C GLN A 142 21.88 7.50 18.32
N ASN A 143 20.96 7.91 19.21
CA ASN A 143 20.24 9.18 19.10
C ASN A 143 19.42 9.33 17.80
N LEU A 144 18.93 8.21 17.25
CA LEU A 144 18.08 8.16 16.05
C LEU A 144 16.72 7.55 16.36
N ASN A 145 15.64 8.19 15.92
CA ASN A 145 14.29 7.67 16.09
C ASN A 145 14.12 6.34 15.36
N ASN A 146 13.59 5.34 16.07
CA ASN A 146 13.14 4.11 15.44
C ASN A 146 11.69 4.27 14.99
N TYR A 147 11.51 4.47 13.69
CA TYR A 147 10.19 4.61 13.08
C TYR A 147 9.49 3.28 12.79
N ASN A 148 10.16 2.13 12.99
CA ASN A 148 9.47 0.84 12.93
C ASN A 148 8.43 0.77 14.05
N ALA A 149 7.31 0.11 13.79
CA ALA A 149 6.33 -0.15 14.83
C ALA A 149 6.75 -1.36 15.66
N TRP A 150 6.60 -1.28 16.98
CA TRP A 150 6.45 -2.49 17.77
C TRP A 150 5.06 -3.04 17.53
N VAL A 151 4.95 -4.35 17.27
CA VAL A 151 3.67 -5.02 17.02
C VAL A 151 3.52 -6.20 17.97
N GLY A 152 2.37 -6.29 18.62
CA GLY A 152 2.01 -7.42 19.45
C GLY A 152 0.60 -7.90 19.15
N SER A 153 0.36 -9.19 19.37
CA SER A 153 -0.96 -9.79 19.28
C SER A 153 -1.26 -10.68 20.48
N GLY A 154 -2.54 -10.91 20.74
CA GLY A 154 -3.04 -11.81 21.76
C GLY A 154 -4.38 -12.37 21.33
N LEU A 155 -4.58 -13.66 21.57
CA LEU A 155 -5.83 -14.36 21.29
C LEU A 155 -6.54 -14.71 22.60
N GLY A 156 -7.86 -14.69 22.55
CA GLY A 156 -8.70 -15.24 23.60
C GLY A 156 -8.82 -16.76 23.52
N SER A 157 -9.63 -17.32 24.41
CA SER A 157 -9.99 -18.73 24.38
C SER A 157 -10.78 -19.09 23.12
N GLY A 158 -10.74 -20.37 22.75
CA GLY A 158 -11.61 -20.91 21.70
C GLY A 158 -13.08 -20.72 22.03
N ILE A 159 -13.86 -20.38 21.02
CA ILE A 159 -15.31 -20.21 21.10
C ILE A 159 -16.01 -21.04 20.02
N ALA A 160 -17.32 -21.24 20.17
CA ALA A 160 -18.14 -21.75 19.08
C ALA A 160 -18.01 -20.80 17.87
N PRO A 161 -17.82 -21.31 16.64
CA PRO A 161 -17.62 -20.46 15.48
C PRO A 161 -18.81 -19.52 15.23
N VAL A 162 -18.53 -18.22 15.06
CA VAL A 162 -19.54 -17.19 14.77
C VAL A 162 -19.27 -16.59 13.40
N GLY A 163 -20.25 -16.66 12.49
CA GLY A 163 -20.16 -16.08 11.16
C GLY A 163 -20.30 -14.55 11.18
N SER A 164 -19.67 -13.86 10.23
CA SER A 164 -19.77 -12.41 10.03
C SER A 164 -21.19 -11.94 9.67
N GLY A 165 -22.12 -12.86 9.39
CA GLY A 165 -23.49 -12.55 8.99
C GLY A 165 -23.59 -12.28 7.50
N THR A 166 -24.11 -11.11 7.13
CA THR A 166 -24.38 -10.69 5.75
C THR A 166 -23.12 -10.75 4.87
N SER A 167 -23.27 -11.23 3.63
CA SER A 167 -22.19 -11.26 2.65
C SER A 167 -21.76 -9.85 2.23
N LEU A 168 -20.46 -9.63 2.02
CA LEU A 168 -19.93 -8.38 1.49
C LEU A 168 -20.54 -7.98 0.12
N ALA A 169 -21.01 -8.96 -0.65
CA ALA A 169 -21.69 -8.73 -1.93
C ALA A 169 -23.04 -8.04 -1.76
N ASP A 170 -23.72 -8.27 -0.63
CA ASP A 170 -25.03 -7.69 -0.32
C ASP A 170 -24.93 -6.34 0.42
N LEU A 171 -23.70 -5.93 0.78
CA LEU A 171 -23.44 -4.67 1.44
C LEU A 171 -22.98 -3.62 0.45
N ASN A 172 -23.33 -2.37 0.71
CA ASN A 172 -22.82 -1.23 -0.05
C ASN A 172 -21.91 -0.37 0.81
N CYS A 173 -21.18 0.57 0.22
CA CYS A 173 -20.42 1.51 1.01
C CYS A 173 -21.35 2.34 1.91
N THR A 174 -20.90 2.60 3.14
CA THR A 174 -21.60 3.43 4.13
C THR A 174 -20.68 4.42 4.83
N GLN A 175 -19.39 4.40 4.48
CA GLN A 175 -18.43 5.40 4.92
C GLN A 175 -17.38 5.50 3.84
N GLY A 176 -17.22 6.68 3.25
CA GLY A 176 -16.21 6.88 2.22
C GLY A 176 -15.45 8.17 2.40
N PHE A 177 -14.37 8.25 1.65
CA PHE A 177 -13.43 9.36 1.67
C PHE A 177 -13.05 9.73 0.24
N GLY A 178 -12.72 11.00 0.04
CA GLY A 178 -12.16 11.52 -1.20
C GLY A 178 -11.13 12.59 -0.86
N VAL A 179 -10.31 12.97 -1.83
CA VAL A 179 -9.24 13.98 -1.65
C VAL A 179 -9.64 15.34 -2.24
N TYR A 180 -9.02 16.42 -1.79
CA TYR A 180 -9.26 17.77 -2.31
C TYR A 180 -10.76 18.15 -2.34
N HIS A 181 -11.27 18.58 -3.50
CA HIS A 181 -12.67 18.93 -3.67
C HIS A 181 -13.62 17.71 -3.72
N PHE A 182 -13.11 16.48 -3.65
CA PHE A 182 -13.93 15.27 -3.51
C PHE A 182 -14.28 14.93 -2.06
N VAL A 183 -13.62 15.52 -1.05
CA VAL A 183 -13.80 15.16 0.38
C VAL A 183 -15.28 15.13 0.78
N GLY A 184 -15.98 16.25 0.59
CA GLY A 184 -17.39 16.37 1.00
C GLY A 184 -18.33 15.50 0.16
N LEU A 185 -18.08 15.43 -1.15
CA LEU A 185 -18.89 14.61 -2.06
C LEU A 185 -18.72 13.12 -1.75
N CYS A 186 -17.51 12.60 -1.65
CA CYS A 186 -17.29 11.19 -1.35
C CYS A 186 -17.82 10.81 0.03
N ALA A 187 -17.66 11.67 1.05
CA ALA A 187 -18.23 11.41 2.36
C ALA A 187 -19.76 11.26 2.29
N PHE A 188 -20.45 12.19 1.61
CA PHE A 188 -21.90 12.16 1.47
C PHE A 188 -22.39 11.01 0.58
N ASN A 189 -21.83 10.87 -0.61
CA ASN A 189 -22.26 9.89 -1.61
C ASN A 189 -22.04 8.46 -1.09
N CYS A 190 -20.84 8.17 -0.56
CA CYS A 190 -20.53 6.83 -0.05
C CYS A 190 -21.31 6.48 1.21
N LEU A 191 -21.61 7.44 2.09
CA LEU A 191 -22.52 7.20 3.23
C LEU A 191 -23.90 6.70 2.79
N ASN A 192 -24.33 7.15 1.63
CA ASN A 192 -25.67 6.92 1.08
C ASN A 192 -25.70 5.84 0.00
N GLY A 193 -24.63 5.04 -0.14
CA GLY A 193 -24.59 3.88 -1.04
C GLY A 193 -24.17 4.18 -2.47
N TYR A 194 -23.78 5.41 -2.82
CA TYR A 194 -23.18 5.71 -4.11
C TYR A 194 -21.69 5.99 -3.91
N CYS A 195 -20.83 5.00 -4.16
CA CYS A 195 -19.39 5.16 -3.91
C CYS A 195 -18.57 4.67 -5.11
N PRO A 196 -18.44 5.49 -6.18
CA PRO A 196 -17.65 5.11 -7.34
C PRO A 196 -16.16 5.00 -6.93
N SER A 197 -15.59 3.81 -7.09
CA SER A 197 -14.18 3.52 -6.74
C SER A 197 -13.16 4.31 -7.57
N THR A 198 -13.59 4.88 -8.69
CA THR A 198 -12.78 5.75 -9.55
C THR A 198 -12.59 7.16 -8.96
N ALA A 199 -13.36 7.54 -7.93
CA ALA A 199 -13.27 8.86 -7.32
C ALA A 199 -13.22 8.85 -5.79
N CYS A 200 -13.78 7.80 -5.17
CA CYS A 200 -13.92 7.69 -3.73
C CYS A 200 -13.34 6.37 -3.21
N VAL A 201 -12.83 6.40 -1.99
CA VAL A 201 -12.37 5.22 -1.26
C VAL A 201 -13.43 4.81 -0.26
N CYS A 202 -13.87 3.56 -0.31
CA CYS A 202 -14.78 3.02 0.69
C CYS A 202 -14.01 2.58 1.93
N LEU A 203 -14.37 3.16 3.08
CA LEU A 203 -13.78 2.87 4.39
C LEU A 203 -14.60 1.87 5.20
N ASN A 204 -15.91 1.79 4.94
CA ASN A 204 -16.78 0.83 5.61
C ASN A 204 -17.97 0.44 4.73
N LYS A 205 -18.44 -0.80 4.89
CA LYS A 205 -19.60 -1.36 4.19
C LYS A 205 -20.76 -1.60 5.16
N GLY A 206 -21.98 -1.51 4.66
CA GLY A 206 -23.21 -1.75 5.43
C GLY A 206 -24.45 -1.59 4.56
N ILE A 207 -25.58 -1.34 5.22
CA ILE A 207 -26.86 -1.06 4.55
C ILE A 207 -27.08 0.46 4.57
N PRO A 208 -26.90 1.16 3.44
CA PRO A 208 -27.09 2.61 3.37
C PRO A 208 -28.57 2.99 3.50
N LYS A 209 -28.81 4.21 4.01
CA LYS A 209 -30.15 4.81 4.11
C LYS A 209 -30.14 6.20 3.46
N PRO A 210 -30.14 6.28 2.12
CA PRO A 210 -30.11 7.55 1.43
C PRO A 210 -31.32 8.42 1.82
N PRO A 211 -31.16 9.76 1.93
CA PRO A 211 -32.28 10.67 2.01
C PRO A 211 -33.24 10.47 0.84
N PRO A 212 -34.52 10.87 0.93
CA PRO A 212 -35.41 10.86 -0.23
C PRO A 212 -34.83 11.71 -1.38
N SER A 213 -35.10 11.27 -2.60
CA SER A 213 -34.80 12.07 -3.81
C SER A 213 -35.61 13.37 -3.78
N LYS A 214 -34.97 14.47 -4.15
CA LYS A 214 -35.56 15.81 -4.30
C LYS A 214 -35.86 16.15 -5.76
N GLY A 215 -35.49 15.30 -6.71
CA GLY A 215 -35.63 15.54 -8.15
C GLY A 215 -34.73 16.66 -8.67
N GLN A 216 -33.66 17.01 -7.93
CA GLN A 216 -32.75 18.10 -8.30
C GLN A 216 -31.49 17.53 -8.94
N ALA A 217 -31.41 17.60 -10.27
CA ALA A 217 -30.19 17.24 -10.98
C ALA A 217 -29.01 18.13 -10.55
N GLY A 218 -27.84 17.53 -10.47
CA GLY A 218 -26.58 18.20 -10.13
C GLY A 218 -25.52 17.95 -11.20
N TYR A 219 -24.77 18.99 -11.52
CA TYR A 219 -23.74 18.98 -12.55
C TYR A 219 -22.43 19.54 -12.00
N PRO A 220 -21.27 19.17 -12.56
CA PRO A 220 -20.02 19.85 -12.24
C PRO A 220 -20.12 21.34 -12.61
N LEU A 221 -19.50 22.23 -11.83
CA LEU A 221 -19.39 23.63 -12.23
C LEU A 221 -18.48 23.80 -13.46
N PRO A 222 -18.62 24.91 -14.22
CA PRO A 222 -17.70 25.23 -15.30
C PRO A 222 -16.23 25.15 -14.87
N GLY A 223 -15.41 24.46 -15.66
CA GLY A 223 -13.98 24.25 -15.36
C GLY A 223 -13.69 23.12 -14.37
N LYS A 224 -14.70 22.46 -13.79
CA LYS A 224 -14.51 21.24 -12.98
C LYS A 224 -14.43 20.00 -13.88
N SER A 225 -13.80 18.95 -13.35
CA SER A 225 -13.66 17.67 -14.04
C SER A 225 -15.01 16.97 -14.24
N ILE A 226 -15.18 16.30 -15.37
CA ILE A 226 -16.34 15.42 -15.64
C ILE A 226 -16.49 14.30 -14.59
N VAL A 227 -15.42 13.95 -13.86
CA VAL A 227 -15.45 12.95 -12.77
C VAL A 227 -16.43 13.34 -11.65
N TYR A 228 -16.74 14.63 -11.50
CA TYR A 228 -17.77 15.08 -10.54
C TYR A 228 -19.20 14.79 -10.98
N ALA A 229 -19.47 14.41 -12.24
CA ALA A 229 -20.82 14.36 -12.79
C ALA A 229 -21.74 13.42 -12.00
N GLY A 230 -21.32 12.17 -11.79
CA GLY A 230 -22.10 11.20 -11.02
C GLY A 230 -22.27 11.62 -9.55
N LEU A 231 -21.19 12.13 -8.94
CA LEU A 231 -21.19 12.56 -7.54
C LEU A 231 -22.08 13.79 -7.31
N CYS A 232 -22.05 14.77 -8.20
CA CYS A 232 -22.91 15.95 -8.12
C CYS A 232 -24.37 15.58 -8.38
N ASN A 233 -24.63 14.72 -9.35
CA ASN A 233 -26.00 14.32 -9.66
C ASN A 233 -26.67 13.62 -8.48
N PHE A 234 -26.02 12.60 -7.92
CA PHE A 234 -26.53 11.90 -6.75
C PHE A 234 -26.63 12.82 -5.52
N ALA A 235 -25.59 13.60 -5.24
CA ALA A 235 -25.56 14.46 -4.06
C ALA A 235 -26.66 15.54 -4.09
N CYS A 236 -26.79 16.25 -5.19
CA CYS A 236 -27.79 17.31 -5.34
C CYS A 236 -29.22 16.75 -5.29
N ASP A 237 -29.44 15.56 -5.88
CA ASP A 237 -30.74 14.89 -5.83
C ASP A 237 -31.12 14.52 -4.39
N HIS A 238 -30.16 14.14 -3.56
CA HIS A 238 -30.39 13.84 -2.14
C HIS A 238 -30.19 15.05 -1.21
N GLY A 239 -30.14 16.26 -1.76
CA GLY A 239 -30.17 17.51 -0.99
C GLY A 239 -28.83 18.04 -0.48
N TYR A 240 -27.72 17.46 -0.91
CA TYR A 240 -26.37 17.98 -0.66
C TYR A 240 -25.75 18.48 -1.98
N CYS A 241 -25.79 19.80 -2.22
CA CYS A 241 -25.30 20.38 -3.48
C CYS A 241 -24.28 21.49 -3.16
N PRO A 242 -22.97 21.17 -3.05
CA PRO A 242 -21.97 22.15 -2.67
C PRO A 242 -21.66 23.12 -3.83
N ASP A 243 -22.01 24.39 -3.66
CA ASP A 243 -21.94 25.45 -4.70
C ASP A 243 -20.51 25.81 -5.16
N ASN A 244 -19.47 25.21 -4.59
CA ASN A 244 -18.07 25.37 -5.03
C ASN A 244 -17.61 24.28 -6.02
N THR A 245 -18.42 23.23 -6.20
CA THR A 245 -18.08 22.05 -7.02
C THR A 245 -19.24 21.62 -7.91
N CYS A 246 -20.47 21.69 -7.40
CA CYS A 246 -21.69 21.31 -8.09
C CYS A 246 -22.57 22.53 -8.38
N GLY A 247 -23.28 22.49 -9.50
CA GLY A 247 -24.30 23.45 -9.89
C GLY A 247 -25.58 22.76 -10.34
N LYS A 248 -26.65 23.54 -10.47
CA LYS A 248 -27.97 23.07 -10.90
C LYS A 248 -28.22 23.25 -12.40
N THR A 249 -27.36 24.01 -13.06
CA THR A 249 -27.42 24.25 -14.49
C THR A 249 -26.64 23.16 -15.24
N PRO A 250 -27.19 22.57 -16.31
CA PRO A 250 -26.51 21.55 -17.09
C PRO A 250 -25.11 21.99 -17.53
N ASN A 251 -24.12 21.15 -17.23
CA ASN A 251 -22.74 21.32 -17.65
C ASN A 251 -22.08 19.93 -17.75
N THR A 252 -21.31 19.69 -18.80
CA THR A 252 -20.68 18.38 -19.06
C THR A 252 -19.38 18.18 -18.28
N GLY A 253 -18.87 19.21 -17.61
CA GLY A 253 -17.52 19.23 -17.06
C GLY A 253 -16.46 19.25 -18.17
N SER A 254 -15.20 19.23 -17.73
CA SER A 254 -14.01 19.16 -18.58
C SER A 254 -13.32 17.80 -18.42
N ILE A 255 -12.74 17.28 -19.50
CA ILE A 255 -11.88 16.10 -19.43
C ILE A 255 -10.51 16.58 -18.96
N PRO A 256 -10.05 16.18 -17.76
CA PRO A 256 -8.78 16.67 -17.27
C PRO A 256 -7.63 16.00 -18.06
N THR A 257 -6.62 16.79 -18.44
CA THR A 257 -5.42 16.29 -19.11
C THR A 257 -4.51 15.50 -18.16
N THR A 258 -4.66 15.71 -16.86
CA THR A 258 -3.98 14.96 -15.80
C THR A 258 -4.99 14.47 -14.78
N SER A 259 -4.78 13.27 -14.22
CA SER A 259 -5.73 12.73 -13.24
C SER A 259 -5.86 13.67 -12.02
N PRO A 260 -7.09 14.04 -11.62
CA PRO A 260 -7.34 14.93 -10.48
C PRO A 260 -7.05 14.25 -9.12
N PHE A 261 -6.67 12.96 -9.15
CA PHE A 261 -6.26 12.18 -7.98
C PHE A 261 -4.74 12.07 -7.84
N LEU A 262 -3.97 12.61 -8.80
CA LEU A 262 -2.52 12.68 -8.64
C LEU A 262 -2.18 13.65 -7.51
N PRO A 263 -1.30 13.26 -6.58
CA PRO A 263 -0.78 14.21 -5.60
C PRO A 263 0.00 15.31 -6.32
N PRO A 264 0.03 16.53 -5.76
CA PRO A 264 0.89 17.57 -6.31
C PRO A 264 2.35 17.17 -6.18
N ALA A 265 3.13 17.52 -7.19
CA ALA A 265 4.59 17.43 -7.17
C ALA A 265 5.19 18.82 -6.90
N CYS A 266 6.48 18.85 -6.56
CA CYS A 266 7.21 20.10 -6.60
C CYS A 266 7.37 20.56 -8.07
N THR A 267 7.19 21.85 -8.30
CA THR A 267 7.28 22.49 -9.63
C THR A 267 8.14 23.74 -9.63
N ALA A 268 8.72 24.10 -8.47
CA ALA A 268 9.82 25.04 -8.32
C ALA A 268 10.39 24.88 -6.91
N GLY A 269 11.70 25.06 -6.77
CA GLY A 269 12.35 24.99 -5.47
C GLY A 269 13.70 25.69 -5.48
N THR A 270 14.27 25.85 -4.29
CA THR A 270 15.54 26.53 -4.08
C THR A 270 16.41 25.71 -3.15
N GLY A 271 17.72 25.89 -3.24
CA GLY A 271 18.71 25.21 -2.41
C GLY A 271 19.75 26.18 -1.90
N ASN A 272 20.58 25.71 -0.97
CA ASN A 272 21.57 26.54 -0.32
C ASN A 272 22.94 26.30 -0.96
N ALA A 273 23.73 27.36 -1.17
CA ALA A 273 25.11 27.28 -1.64
C ALA A 273 25.25 26.38 -2.89
N ALA A 274 26.01 25.29 -2.80
CA ALA A 274 26.26 24.37 -3.91
C ALA A 274 25.01 23.66 -4.46
N PHE A 275 23.87 23.71 -3.75
CA PHE A 275 22.61 23.12 -4.19
C PHE A 275 21.63 24.11 -4.84
N GLU A 276 21.94 25.40 -4.90
CA GLU A 276 21.01 26.42 -5.43
C GLU A 276 20.54 26.08 -6.85
N GLU A 277 21.51 25.87 -7.75
CA GLU A 277 21.26 25.51 -9.14
C GLU A 277 20.61 24.13 -9.31
N LEU A 278 21.07 23.14 -8.54
CA LEU A 278 20.56 21.78 -8.58
C LEU A 278 19.10 21.70 -8.11
N CYS A 279 18.76 22.40 -7.04
CA CYS A 279 17.40 22.45 -6.53
C CYS A 279 16.47 23.24 -7.47
N ASN A 280 16.96 24.34 -8.07
CA ASN A 280 16.19 25.07 -9.07
C ASN A 280 15.83 24.18 -10.29
N PHE A 281 16.76 23.35 -10.74
CA PHE A 281 16.51 22.38 -11.81
C PHE A 281 15.63 21.20 -11.36
N GLY A 282 16.06 20.46 -10.33
CA GLY A 282 15.41 19.23 -9.90
C GLY A 282 13.97 19.44 -9.44
N CYS A 283 13.74 20.48 -8.62
CA CYS A 283 12.43 20.77 -8.07
C CYS A 283 11.42 21.25 -9.11
N ASN A 284 11.86 21.78 -10.27
CA ASN A 284 10.95 22.08 -11.38
C ASN A 284 10.27 20.83 -11.95
N TYR A 285 10.88 19.66 -11.79
CA TYR A 285 10.44 18.38 -12.34
C TYR A 285 10.09 17.35 -11.26
N GLY A 286 9.80 17.80 -10.04
CA GLY A 286 9.38 16.95 -8.92
C GLY A 286 10.50 16.27 -8.12
N PHE A 287 11.75 16.27 -8.59
CA PHE A 287 12.88 15.74 -7.82
C PHE A 287 13.41 16.81 -6.85
N CYS A 288 12.77 16.92 -5.68
CA CYS A 288 13.05 17.98 -4.70
C CYS A 288 13.27 17.38 -3.30
N PRO A 289 14.46 16.82 -3.01
CA PRO A 289 14.75 16.20 -1.73
C PRO A 289 14.76 17.24 -0.61
N MET A 290 13.95 17.04 0.43
CA MET A 290 13.67 18.08 1.46
C MET A 290 14.87 18.41 2.35
N HIS A 291 15.87 17.54 2.39
CA HIS A 291 17.10 17.73 3.18
C HIS A 291 18.17 18.57 2.45
N ALA A 292 18.02 18.82 1.14
CA ALA A 292 18.89 19.71 0.37
C ALA A 292 18.13 20.89 -0.26
N CYS A 293 16.85 20.71 -0.57
CA CYS A 293 16.01 21.67 -1.29
C CYS A 293 14.78 22.08 -0.51
N THR A 294 14.34 23.32 -0.70
CA THR A 294 13.04 23.83 -0.27
C THR A 294 12.11 23.97 -1.46
N CYS A 295 11.02 23.20 -1.49
CA CYS A 295 9.98 23.35 -2.51
C CYS A 295 9.22 24.67 -2.29
N THR A 296 9.25 25.57 -3.27
CA THR A 296 8.61 26.89 -3.19
C THR A 296 7.28 26.94 -3.94
N LYS A 297 7.03 25.97 -4.83
CA LYS A 297 5.78 25.87 -5.59
C LYS A 297 5.41 24.43 -5.89
N THR A 298 4.14 24.10 -5.69
CA THR A 298 3.58 22.78 -5.98
C THR A 298 2.56 22.85 -7.12
N GLY A 299 2.43 21.76 -7.89
CA GLY A 299 1.47 21.67 -8.99
C GLY A 299 1.42 20.30 -9.62
N THR A 300 0.87 20.22 -10.83
CA THR A 300 0.94 19.03 -11.67
C THR A 300 2.41 18.72 -11.97
N LEU A 301 2.78 17.45 -11.90
CA LEU A 301 4.13 17.00 -12.25
C LEU A 301 4.46 17.40 -13.69
N ILE A 302 5.60 18.04 -13.89
CA ILE A 302 6.13 18.43 -15.19
C ILE A 302 7.12 17.36 -15.63
N ASP A 303 6.98 16.86 -16.85
CA ASP A 303 7.90 15.88 -17.40
C ASP A 303 9.31 16.48 -17.51
N ALA A 304 10.28 15.77 -16.94
CA ALA A 304 11.69 16.12 -17.07
C ALA A 304 12.16 15.97 -18.54
N PRO A 305 13.25 16.65 -18.93
CA PRO A 305 13.91 16.39 -20.21
C PRO A 305 14.18 14.88 -20.41
N PRO A 306 14.29 14.36 -21.65
CA PRO A 306 14.58 12.95 -21.84
C PRO A 306 15.87 12.50 -21.14
N LYS A 307 15.88 11.28 -20.61
CA LYS A 307 17.08 10.73 -19.97
C LYS A 307 18.18 10.48 -20.99
N ILE A 308 19.40 10.85 -20.61
CA ILE A 308 20.64 10.55 -21.31
C ILE A 308 21.50 9.58 -20.49
N ASN A 309 22.46 8.92 -21.14
CA ASN A 309 23.34 7.95 -20.48
C ASN A 309 24.51 8.64 -19.74
N THR A 310 24.17 9.59 -18.88
CA THR A 310 25.12 10.32 -18.04
C THR A 310 24.76 10.10 -16.58
N LYS A 311 25.72 9.58 -15.80
CA LYS A 311 25.59 9.50 -14.35
C LYS A 311 26.31 10.70 -13.73
N GLY A 312 25.63 11.37 -12.81
CA GLY A 312 26.18 12.47 -12.03
C GLY A 312 26.46 12.06 -10.60
N TYR A 313 27.49 12.65 -10.00
CA TYR A 313 27.79 12.53 -8.58
C TYR A 313 28.26 13.88 -8.04
N PHE A 314 27.96 14.18 -6.79
CA PHE A 314 28.35 15.44 -6.18
C PHE A 314 29.85 15.47 -5.83
N LEU A 315 30.51 16.60 -6.07
CA LEU A 315 31.95 16.77 -5.81
C LEU A 315 32.26 17.32 -4.41
N GLY A 316 31.27 17.85 -3.70
CA GLY A 316 31.42 18.34 -2.34
C GLY A 316 31.24 17.26 -1.26
N ASP A 317 31.45 17.65 -0.01
CA ASP A 317 31.38 16.74 1.14
C ASP A 317 29.96 16.54 1.70
N ALA A 318 28.98 17.33 1.24
CA ALA A 318 27.59 17.23 1.67
C ALA A 318 26.84 16.12 0.93
N LYS A 319 25.76 15.59 1.54
CA LYS A 319 24.85 14.66 0.88
C LYS A 319 24.00 15.43 -0.15
N ASP A 320 24.05 15.02 -1.41
CA ASP A 320 23.27 15.63 -2.50
C ASP A 320 21.89 14.99 -2.70
N PHE A 321 21.60 13.91 -1.97
CA PHE A 321 20.35 13.15 -2.06
C PHE A 321 20.00 12.74 -3.50
N GLY A 322 21.01 12.50 -4.34
CA GLY A 322 20.86 12.11 -5.74
C GLY A 322 20.56 13.25 -6.71
N LEU A 323 20.66 14.51 -6.28
CA LEU A 323 20.46 15.69 -7.14
C LEU A 323 21.37 15.69 -8.36
N CYS A 324 22.67 15.42 -8.19
CA CYS A 324 23.60 15.40 -9.32
C CYS A 324 23.28 14.26 -10.28
N ASN A 325 22.93 13.08 -9.76
CA ASN A 325 22.56 11.95 -10.60
C ASN A 325 21.30 12.25 -11.42
N TYR A 326 20.26 12.79 -10.78
CA TYR A 326 19.05 13.21 -11.47
C TYR A 326 19.35 14.25 -12.54
N ALA A 327 19.98 15.36 -12.17
CA ALA A 327 20.29 16.46 -13.06
C ALA A 327 21.12 16.02 -14.28
N CYS A 328 22.26 15.35 -14.06
CA CYS A 328 23.15 14.94 -15.14
C CYS A 328 22.48 13.90 -16.06
N SER A 329 21.65 13.00 -15.51
CA SER A 329 20.88 12.04 -16.32
C SER A 329 19.82 12.70 -17.19
N HIS A 330 19.49 13.97 -16.93
CA HIS A 330 18.54 14.77 -17.71
C HIS A 330 19.21 15.90 -18.50
N GLY A 331 20.53 15.80 -18.72
CA GLY A 331 21.29 16.72 -19.58
C GLY A 331 21.74 18.02 -18.91
N TYR A 332 21.52 18.17 -17.60
CA TYR A 332 21.97 19.32 -16.82
C TYR A 332 23.02 18.90 -15.79
N CYS A 333 24.30 19.19 -16.05
CA CYS A 333 25.40 18.75 -15.18
C CYS A 333 26.32 19.93 -14.83
N PRO A 334 25.97 20.71 -13.79
CA PRO A 334 26.76 21.88 -13.37
C PRO A 334 28.10 21.48 -12.75
N ASP A 335 29.05 22.41 -12.64
CA ASP A 335 30.43 22.16 -12.17
C ASP A 335 30.54 21.58 -10.75
N VAL A 336 29.49 21.73 -9.93
CA VAL A 336 29.38 21.09 -8.61
C VAL A 336 29.20 19.58 -8.69
N CYS A 337 28.87 19.05 -9.87
CA CYS A 337 28.70 17.64 -10.16
C CYS A 337 29.85 17.12 -11.04
N GLY A 338 30.41 15.98 -10.66
CA GLY A 338 31.19 15.16 -11.56
C GLY A 338 30.27 14.28 -12.40
N ASN A 339 30.76 13.83 -13.55
CA ASN A 339 30.06 12.87 -14.38
C ASN A 339 30.95 11.70 -14.79
N SER A 340 30.31 10.58 -15.11
CA SER A 340 30.96 9.45 -15.74
C SER A 340 30.11 8.95 -16.90
N THR A 341 30.72 8.80 -18.07
CA THR A 341 30.11 8.17 -19.25
C THR A 341 30.55 6.71 -19.29
N GLY A 342 29.64 5.80 -18.94
CA GLY A 342 29.88 4.34 -19.02
C GLY A 342 30.82 3.78 -17.95
N GLY A 343 30.25 3.14 -16.93
CA GLY A 343 30.99 2.40 -15.91
C GLY A 343 30.13 2.17 -14.68
N HIS A 344 29.97 0.91 -14.26
CA HIS A 344 29.26 0.53 -13.05
C HIS A 344 30.24 0.67 -11.88
N ASP A 345 30.03 1.63 -10.98
CA ASP A 345 30.77 1.72 -9.73
C ASP A 345 29.79 1.41 -8.58
N PRO A 346 29.70 0.14 -8.13
CA PRO A 346 28.65 -0.34 -7.24
C PRO A 346 28.70 0.27 -5.82
N GLY A 347 29.72 1.06 -5.49
CA GLY A 347 29.88 1.70 -4.18
C GLY A 347 29.23 3.07 -4.03
N ARG A 348 28.78 3.72 -5.11
CA ARG A 348 28.28 5.12 -5.10
C ARG A 348 26.89 5.33 -5.73
N ASP A 349 26.31 4.27 -6.29
CA ASP A 349 25.02 4.27 -7.01
C ASP A 349 23.78 4.14 -6.08
N ALA A 350 23.93 4.28 -4.76
CA ALA A 350 22.82 4.14 -3.83
C ALA A 350 22.05 5.47 -3.70
N GLY A 351 21.03 5.68 -4.55
CA GLY A 351 19.80 6.25 -4.01
C GLY A 351 19.34 5.37 -2.83
N PRO A 352 18.55 5.88 -1.87
CA PRO A 352 18.03 5.05 -0.78
C PRO A 352 17.18 3.90 -1.33
N VAL A 353 17.82 2.77 -1.65
CA VAL A 353 17.19 1.51 -1.91
C VAL A 353 16.92 0.93 -0.52
N VAL A 354 15.71 1.15 -0.02
CA VAL A 354 15.24 0.42 1.17
C VAL A 354 15.13 -1.04 0.78
N THR A 355 16.23 -1.77 0.96
CA THR A 355 16.25 -3.22 0.81
C THR A 355 15.67 -3.77 2.10
N LEU A 356 14.49 -4.39 2.02
CA LEU A 356 14.05 -5.26 3.10
C LEU A 356 15.06 -6.41 3.16
N ASP A 357 15.70 -6.57 4.32
CA ASP A 357 16.59 -7.70 4.56
C ASP A 357 15.85 -8.99 4.15
N PRO A 358 16.38 -9.81 3.22
CA PRO A 358 15.79 -11.11 2.88
C PRO A 358 15.55 -12.00 4.10
N ALA A 359 16.25 -11.75 5.21
CA ALA A 359 15.98 -12.37 6.50
C ALA A 359 14.57 -12.09 7.02
N VAL A 360 13.83 -11.07 6.56
CA VAL A 360 12.42 -10.82 6.94
C VAL A 360 11.51 -12.02 6.63
N TRP A 361 11.88 -12.82 5.64
CA TRP A 361 11.14 -14.02 5.21
C TRP A 361 11.42 -15.25 6.09
N ASN A 362 12.50 -15.23 6.88
CA ASN A 362 12.91 -16.33 7.77
C ASN A 362 12.87 -15.94 9.26
N THR A 363 13.09 -14.67 9.54
CA THR A 363 13.05 -14.02 10.85
C THR A 363 12.05 -12.87 10.73
N HIS A 364 10.95 -12.93 11.48
CA HIS A 364 9.82 -12.01 11.31
C HIS A 364 10.07 -10.59 11.87
N THR A 365 11.30 -10.13 11.75
CA THR A 365 11.74 -8.80 12.14
C THR A 365 12.15 -8.04 10.90
N ALA A 366 11.50 -6.89 10.64
CA ALA A 366 12.02 -5.95 9.66
C ALA A 366 12.83 -4.87 10.38
N THR A 367 13.95 -4.51 9.79
CA THR A 367 14.79 -3.37 10.17
C THR A 367 14.99 -2.52 8.94
N CYS A 368 14.52 -1.29 8.98
CA CYS A 368 14.96 -0.25 8.05
C CYS A 368 15.97 0.63 8.79
N PRO A 369 17.29 0.53 8.51
CA PRO A 369 18.28 1.45 9.04
C PRO A 369 18.23 2.79 8.27
N PRO A 370 18.33 3.95 8.95
CA PRO A 370 18.34 5.25 8.27
C PRO A 370 19.47 5.39 7.24
N PRO A 371 19.25 6.11 6.13
CA PRO A 371 18.01 6.81 5.78
C PRO A 371 16.91 5.86 5.31
N CYS A 372 15.71 6.01 5.87
CA CYS A 372 14.54 5.22 5.50
C CYS A 372 13.54 6.08 4.75
N ILE A 373 12.86 5.47 3.78
CA ILE A 373 11.73 6.09 3.10
C ILE A 373 10.44 5.48 3.64
N PHE A 374 9.60 6.29 4.27
CA PHE A 374 8.23 5.93 4.58
C PHE A 374 7.34 6.27 3.39
N ILE A 375 7.13 5.30 2.49
CA ILE A 375 6.20 5.50 1.37
C ILE A 375 4.78 5.54 1.94
N GLY A 376 4.21 6.74 1.99
CA GLY A 376 2.85 6.99 2.42
C GLY A 376 2.21 8.00 1.49
N TRP A 377 1.27 7.58 0.65
CA TRP A 377 0.49 8.50 -0.18
C TRP A 377 -0.30 9.46 0.72
N SER A 378 0.27 10.60 1.06
CA SER A 378 -0.25 11.48 2.09
C SER A 378 -0.80 12.76 1.46
N THR A 379 -2.12 12.92 1.53
CA THR A 379 -2.67 14.23 1.84
C THR A 379 -2.94 14.23 3.34
N ALA A 380 -2.16 15.00 4.12
CA ALA A 380 -2.47 15.23 5.52
C ALA A 380 -3.69 16.16 5.57
N LEU A 381 -4.86 15.65 5.97
CA LEU A 381 -6.04 16.47 6.19
C LEU A 381 -6.21 16.70 7.69
N THR A 382 -6.32 17.96 8.10
CA THR A 382 -6.72 18.29 9.46
C THR A 382 -8.21 18.52 9.49
N THR A 383 -8.95 17.61 10.12
CA THR A 383 -10.39 17.78 10.37
C THR A 383 -10.59 17.80 11.88
N ASN A 384 -11.21 18.86 12.42
CA ASN A 384 -11.44 19.03 13.86
C ASN A 384 -10.17 18.93 14.73
N GLY A 385 -9.03 19.44 14.24
CA GLY A 385 -7.75 19.39 14.97
C GLY A 385 -7.05 18.03 14.99
N ARG A 386 -7.63 16.99 14.36
CA ARG A 386 -7.00 15.69 14.12
C ARG A 386 -6.35 15.69 12.74
N VAL A 387 -5.03 15.65 12.69
CA VAL A 387 -4.29 15.31 11.47
C VAL A 387 -4.57 13.83 11.19
N THR A 388 -5.17 13.54 10.04
CA THR A 388 -5.40 12.15 9.62
C THR A 388 -4.58 11.90 8.37
N THR A 389 -3.67 10.92 8.44
CA THR A 389 -2.95 10.41 7.27
C THR A 389 -3.84 9.37 6.60
N VAL A 390 -4.45 9.69 5.45
CA VAL A 390 -5.44 8.81 4.80
C VAL A 390 -4.92 8.26 3.48
N PHE A 391 -4.90 6.93 3.40
CA PHE A 391 -4.48 6.16 2.23
C PHE A 391 -5.49 6.29 1.10
N THR A 392 -5.00 6.60 -0.11
CA THR A 392 -5.81 6.49 -1.35
C THR A 392 -5.30 5.29 -2.14
N ALA A 393 -6.06 4.20 -2.16
CA ALA A 393 -5.77 3.07 -3.04
C ALA A 393 -6.20 3.44 -4.46
N ILE A 394 -5.26 3.47 -5.41
CA ILE A 394 -5.58 3.55 -6.83
C ILE A 394 -6.00 2.15 -7.29
N THR A 395 -7.29 1.97 -7.59
CA THR A 395 -7.76 0.72 -8.21
C THR A 395 -7.53 0.85 -9.72
N ALA A 396 -6.52 0.16 -10.25
CA ALA A 396 -6.41 -0.07 -11.68
C ALA A 396 -7.14 -1.38 -12.01
N THR A 397 -8.37 -1.27 -12.49
CA THR A 397 -9.14 -2.43 -12.98
C THR A 397 -8.73 -2.73 -14.41
N THR A 398 -8.14 -3.91 -14.65
CA THR A 398 -8.01 -4.48 -16.00
C THR A 398 -8.81 -5.76 -16.04
N THR A 399 -9.90 -5.77 -16.80
CA THR A 399 -10.68 -6.98 -17.05
C THR A 399 -9.88 -7.91 -17.95
N ILE A 400 -9.48 -9.06 -17.41
CA ILE A 400 -8.81 -10.12 -18.16
C ILE A 400 -9.85 -11.21 -18.42
N ILE A 401 -10.20 -11.43 -19.68
CA ILE A 401 -11.04 -12.56 -20.07
C ILE A 401 -10.13 -13.77 -20.28
N ILE A 402 -10.24 -14.75 -19.39
CA ILE A 402 -9.47 -16.00 -19.43
C ILE A 402 -10.40 -17.09 -19.97
N PRO A 403 -10.06 -17.81 -21.05
CA PRO A 403 -10.83 -18.98 -21.44
C PRO A 403 -10.57 -20.12 -20.46
N ALA A 404 -11.61 -20.90 -20.16
CA ALA A 404 -11.58 -21.92 -19.12
C ALA A 404 -10.52 -23.00 -19.37
N VAL A 405 -9.75 -23.37 -18.35
CA VAL A 405 -8.96 -24.60 -18.33
C VAL A 405 -9.18 -25.28 -16.99
N THR A 406 -9.71 -26.50 -17.03
CA THR A 406 -10.02 -27.36 -15.89
C THR A 406 -8.80 -28.15 -15.46
N THR A 407 -8.29 -27.93 -14.24
CA THR A 407 -7.36 -28.85 -13.56
C THR A 407 -7.62 -28.83 -12.05
N SER A 408 -7.37 -29.95 -11.36
CA SER A 408 -8.05 -30.28 -10.10
C SER A 408 -7.31 -29.95 -8.79
N VAL A 409 -6.03 -29.52 -8.75
CA VAL A 409 -5.38 -28.96 -7.52
C VAL A 409 -4.12 -28.14 -7.90
N ILE A 410 -3.95 -26.92 -7.35
CA ILE A 410 -2.70 -26.11 -7.39
C ILE A 410 -2.46 -25.44 -6.01
N SER A 411 -1.20 -25.39 -5.54
CA SER A 411 -0.71 -24.50 -4.46
C SER A 411 0.43 -23.61 -4.98
N PHE A 412 0.61 -22.41 -4.40
CA PHE A 412 1.21 -21.23 -5.05
C PHE A 412 2.37 -20.54 -4.28
N SER A 413 3.30 -20.01 -5.11
CA SER A 413 4.19 -18.81 -5.02
C SER A 413 5.36 -18.77 -3.99
N ASP A 414 6.49 -18.07 -4.22
CA ASP A 414 6.66 -16.61 -4.48
C ASP A 414 7.86 -16.19 -5.38
N PHE A 415 7.71 -15.08 -6.14
CA PHE A 415 8.80 -14.28 -6.73
C PHE A 415 8.45 -12.77 -6.76
N HIS A 416 9.48 -11.91 -6.72
CA HIS A 416 9.44 -10.44 -6.94
C HIS A 416 10.39 -10.02 -8.09
N VAL A 417 10.06 -8.90 -8.76
CA VAL A 417 10.57 -8.42 -10.07
C VAL A 417 11.25 -7.05 -9.93
N THR A 418 12.30 -6.76 -10.70
CA THR A 418 12.82 -5.38 -10.94
C THR A 418 13.00 -5.08 -12.42
N THR A 419 12.67 -3.85 -12.83
CA THR A 419 12.61 -3.31 -14.21
C THR A 419 13.71 -2.27 -14.50
N SER A 420 13.99 -1.99 -15.78
CA SER A 420 14.73 -0.80 -16.25
C SER A 420 14.05 -0.13 -17.46
N LEU A 421 13.58 1.13 -17.28
CA LEU A 421 13.25 2.27 -18.18
C LEU A 421 12.93 2.05 -19.69
N SER A 422 12.04 2.79 -20.40
CA SER A 422 11.26 4.02 -20.18
C SER A 422 10.13 4.06 -21.24
N GLY A 423 8.87 4.24 -20.82
CA GLY A 423 7.71 4.45 -21.70
C GLY A 423 7.01 3.17 -22.21
N ALA A 424 6.11 2.61 -21.39
CA ALA A 424 5.05 1.61 -21.66
C ALA A 424 5.29 0.59 -22.81
N VAL A 425 5.46 -0.73 -22.63
CA VAL A 425 4.74 -1.75 -21.83
C VAL A 425 5.72 -2.96 -21.56
N PRO A 426 5.33 -4.01 -20.80
CA PRO A 426 6.03 -4.58 -19.64
C PRO A 426 7.10 -5.66 -19.95
N PRO A 427 7.96 -6.05 -18.99
CA PRO A 427 8.60 -7.36 -19.08
C PRO A 427 7.55 -8.47 -18.96
N VAL A 428 7.52 -9.34 -19.97
CA VAL A 428 6.89 -10.67 -19.93
C VAL A 428 7.58 -11.49 -18.84
N ILE A 429 6.84 -11.96 -17.83
CA ILE A 429 7.33 -12.97 -16.89
C ILE A 429 7.00 -14.35 -17.48
N TRP A 430 8.03 -15.16 -17.72
CA TRP A 430 7.90 -16.59 -17.95
C TRP A 430 7.94 -17.29 -16.59
N ALA A 431 6.82 -17.83 -16.13
CA ALA A 431 6.84 -18.76 -15.01
C ALA A 431 7.31 -20.12 -15.52
N PHE A 432 8.54 -20.51 -15.18
CA PHE A 432 8.96 -21.90 -15.35
C PHE A 432 8.58 -22.69 -14.10
N PRO A 433 8.00 -23.90 -14.24
CA PRO A 433 7.73 -24.75 -13.09
C PRO A 433 9.06 -25.14 -12.45
N CYS A 434 9.35 -24.60 -11.27
CA CYS A 434 10.53 -24.97 -10.50
C CYS A 434 10.17 -25.99 -9.43
N ILE A 435 10.61 -27.23 -9.64
CA ILE A 435 10.53 -28.28 -8.62
C ILE A 435 11.81 -28.15 -7.78
N SER A 436 11.66 -27.99 -6.47
CA SER A 436 12.76 -28.15 -5.51
C SER A 436 12.58 -29.51 -4.82
N PRO A 437 13.31 -30.55 -5.23
CA PRO A 437 13.23 -31.85 -4.57
C PRO A 437 13.76 -31.77 -3.14
N SER A 438 13.24 -32.62 -2.25
CA SER A 438 13.78 -32.75 -0.90
C SER A 438 15.24 -33.26 -0.92
N PRO A 439 16.06 -32.93 0.09
CA PRO A 439 17.45 -33.35 0.16
C PRO A 439 17.56 -34.88 0.25
N PHE A 440 18.64 -35.46 -0.27
CA PHE A 440 18.92 -36.89 -0.12
C PHE A 440 20.38 -37.16 0.27
N THR A 441 20.60 -38.25 1.02
CA THR A 441 21.91 -38.60 1.59
C THR A 441 22.56 -39.72 0.80
N VAL A 442 23.80 -39.51 0.36
CA VAL A 442 24.64 -40.51 -0.29
C VAL A 442 25.59 -41.11 0.74
N ILE A 443 25.46 -42.41 0.98
CA ILE A 443 26.37 -43.19 1.83
C ILE A 443 27.35 -43.93 0.92
N PRO A 444 28.63 -43.56 0.88
CA PRO A 444 29.61 -44.25 0.05
C PRO A 444 29.96 -45.63 0.65
N SER A 445 29.95 -46.67 -0.18
CA SER A 445 30.52 -47.97 0.16
C SER A 445 31.98 -48.03 -0.29
N SER A 446 32.88 -48.41 0.62
CA SER A 446 34.31 -48.60 0.30
C SER A 446 34.54 -49.92 -0.44
N PRO A 447 35.43 -49.97 -1.45
CA PRO A 447 35.85 -51.23 -2.05
C PRO A 447 36.49 -52.17 -1.02
N PRO A 448 36.46 -53.50 -1.21
CA PRO A 448 37.20 -54.42 -0.35
C PRO A 448 38.70 -54.08 -0.45
N ASN A 449 39.35 -53.86 0.69
CA ASN A 449 40.78 -53.55 0.88
C ASN A 449 41.19 -52.07 0.98
N VAL A 450 40.27 -51.14 1.22
CA VAL A 450 40.61 -49.76 1.65
C VAL A 450 40.03 -49.51 3.05
N PRO A 451 40.86 -49.22 4.08
CA PRO A 451 40.43 -49.27 5.49
C PRO A 451 39.73 -48.00 6.00
N VAL A 452 39.27 -47.12 5.11
CA VAL A 452 38.59 -45.87 5.48
C VAL A 452 37.18 -45.80 4.90
N SER A 453 36.20 -45.81 5.79
CA SER A 453 34.80 -45.49 5.51
C SER A 453 34.68 -43.98 5.31
N ALA A 454 34.23 -43.55 4.12
CA ALA A 454 33.92 -42.16 3.87
C ALA A 454 32.56 -41.80 4.53
N ALA A 455 32.48 -40.60 5.11
CA ALA A 455 31.27 -40.13 5.78
C ALA A 455 30.12 -39.93 4.77
N PRO A 456 28.85 -40.19 5.16
CA PRO A 456 27.71 -39.87 4.32
C PRO A 456 27.65 -38.38 4.00
N ARG A 457 27.26 -38.04 2.78
CA ARG A 457 27.07 -36.65 2.34
C ARG A 457 25.61 -36.41 1.97
N THR A 458 24.99 -35.39 2.53
CA THR A 458 23.63 -34.96 2.15
C THR A 458 23.72 -33.94 1.03
N ILE A 459 22.98 -34.17 -0.05
CA ILE A 459 22.95 -33.33 -1.24
C ILE A 459 21.60 -32.64 -1.33
N HIS A 460 21.63 -31.34 -1.56
CA HIS A 460 20.47 -30.49 -1.79
C HIS A 460 20.45 -30.09 -3.28
N PRO A 461 19.56 -30.67 -4.11
CA PRO A 461 19.53 -30.35 -5.53
C PRO A 461 19.02 -28.92 -5.77
N PRO A 462 19.55 -28.18 -6.76
CA PRO A 462 19.02 -26.89 -7.15
C PRO A 462 17.67 -27.04 -7.90
N PRO A 463 16.84 -25.99 -7.96
CA PRO A 463 15.58 -26.00 -8.69
C PRO A 463 15.75 -26.24 -10.20
N TRP A 464 14.79 -26.95 -10.84
CA TRP A 464 14.80 -27.32 -12.26
C TRP A 464 13.71 -26.57 -13.06
N PRO A 465 13.90 -26.18 -14.35
CA PRO A 465 15.05 -26.46 -15.21
C PRO A 465 16.17 -25.43 -15.09
N TYR A 466 17.39 -25.92 -15.25
CA TYR A 466 18.60 -25.12 -15.24
C TYR A 466 19.03 -24.78 -16.68
N GLY A 467 18.97 -23.50 -17.05
CA GLY A 467 19.57 -22.94 -18.26
C GLY A 467 18.84 -23.20 -19.58
N ILE A 468 18.17 -22.16 -20.11
CA ILE A 468 17.91 -21.97 -21.56
C ILE A 468 17.83 -20.46 -21.83
N GLY A 469 18.73 -19.92 -22.64
CA GLY A 469 18.66 -18.55 -23.12
C GLY A 469 18.76 -18.52 -24.64
N PHE A 470 17.87 -17.83 -25.35
CA PHE A 470 17.98 -17.54 -26.79
C PHE A 470 17.22 -16.27 -27.22
N GLY A 471 17.95 -15.36 -27.88
CA GLY A 471 17.64 -14.67 -29.15
C GLY A 471 16.37 -13.80 -29.28
N SER A 472 16.57 -12.49 -29.44
CA SER A 472 15.55 -11.54 -29.93
C SER A 472 15.24 -11.77 -31.42
N PRO A 473 13.97 -11.66 -31.86
CA PRO A 473 13.64 -11.27 -33.23
C PRO A 473 12.74 -10.03 -33.30
N THR A 474 12.90 -9.31 -34.41
CA THR A 474 12.38 -8.00 -34.80
C THR A 474 10.99 -8.05 -35.48
N GLY A 475 10.16 -7.03 -35.21
CA GLY A 475 9.33 -6.31 -36.20
C GLY A 475 8.11 -6.97 -36.90
N THR A 476 6.96 -6.27 -36.81
CA THR A 476 5.83 -6.11 -37.78
C THR A 476 4.81 -7.23 -38.08
N GLU A 477 3.53 -6.94 -37.71
CA GLU A 477 2.19 -7.26 -38.33
C GLU A 477 1.73 -8.74 -38.53
N PRO A 478 0.43 -9.07 -38.84
CA PRO A 478 -0.89 -8.61 -38.38
C PRO A 478 -1.76 -9.77 -37.77
N THR A 479 -2.98 -9.44 -37.35
CA THR A 479 -4.07 -10.31 -36.85
C THR A 479 -4.40 -11.57 -37.69
N SER A 480 -4.54 -12.72 -37.04
CA SER A 480 -5.41 -13.82 -37.51
C SER A 480 -6.04 -14.57 -36.33
N SER A 481 -7.36 -14.69 -36.37
CA SER A 481 -8.17 -15.52 -35.49
C SER A 481 -7.86 -17.00 -35.69
N THR A 482 -7.67 -17.75 -34.61
CA THR A 482 -7.78 -19.20 -34.65
C THR A 482 -8.34 -19.74 -33.35
N THR A 483 -9.49 -20.39 -33.49
CA THR A 483 -10.28 -21.12 -32.51
C THR A 483 -9.45 -22.26 -31.90
N TYR A 484 -9.41 -22.38 -30.57
CA TYR A 484 -8.94 -23.61 -29.92
C TYR A 484 -10.03 -24.20 -29.01
N ILE A 485 -10.34 -25.46 -29.32
CA ILE A 485 -11.29 -26.36 -28.69
C ILE A 485 -10.71 -26.80 -27.34
N LEU A 486 -11.50 -26.72 -26.27
CA LEU A 486 -11.17 -27.34 -24.98
C LEU A 486 -11.56 -28.83 -25.00
N PRO A 487 -10.64 -29.78 -24.71
CA PRO A 487 -11.01 -31.14 -24.40
C PRO A 487 -11.33 -31.32 -22.90
N PRO A 488 -12.04 -32.40 -22.54
CA PRO A 488 -13.00 -32.44 -21.44
C PRO A 488 -12.41 -33.07 -20.15
N TRP A 489 -13.15 -33.05 -19.03
CA TRP A 489 -13.60 -34.20 -18.18
C TRP A 489 -13.99 -33.75 -16.75
N MET A 490 -15.18 -34.23 -16.34
CA MET A 490 -15.81 -34.28 -15.00
C MET A 490 -16.59 -33.06 -14.46
N PHE A 491 -17.85 -32.94 -14.89
CA PHE A 491 -18.99 -33.06 -13.96
C PHE A 491 -20.13 -33.84 -14.64
N THR A 492 -20.54 -34.95 -14.03
CA THR A 492 -21.85 -35.58 -14.24
C THR A 492 -22.86 -34.88 -13.35
N GLY A 493 -23.99 -34.43 -13.89
CA GLY A 493 -25.12 -34.00 -13.06
C GLY A 493 -25.99 -32.91 -13.67
N ASP A 494 -26.76 -33.34 -14.67
CA ASP A 494 -28.06 -32.82 -15.11
C ASP A 494 -28.24 -31.34 -15.50
N THR A 495 -28.82 -31.24 -16.68
CA THR A 495 -29.09 -30.08 -17.51
C THR A 495 -30.52 -29.61 -17.30
N SER A 496 -30.71 -28.35 -16.92
CA SER A 496 -31.81 -27.57 -17.49
C SER A 496 -31.28 -26.23 -17.97
N THR A 497 -31.31 -26.09 -19.29
CA THR A 497 -31.07 -24.88 -20.03
C THR A 497 -32.16 -23.88 -19.73
N ASP A 498 -31.79 -22.71 -19.19
CA ASP A 498 -32.62 -21.52 -19.38
C ASP A 498 -31.80 -20.47 -20.13
N THR A 499 -32.13 -20.35 -21.41
CA THR A 499 -31.67 -19.32 -22.32
C THR A 499 -32.25 -17.97 -21.92
N MET A 500 -31.40 -16.97 -21.65
CA MET A 500 -31.82 -15.57 -21.74
C MET A 500 -31.02 -14.84 -22.81
N VAL A 501 -31.76 -14.46 -23.85
CA VAL A 501 -31.40 -13.55 -24.92
C VAL A 501 -31.32 -12.14 -24.33
N VAL A 502 -30.24 -11.40 -24.58
CA VAL A 502 -30.32 -9.93 -24.57
C VAL A 502 -29.66 -9.37 -25.83
N THR A 503 -30.54 -8.67 -26.54
CA THR A 503 -30.44 -7.92 -27.78
C THR A 503 -29.38 -6.83 -27.75
N THR A 504 -28.53 -6.80 -28.78
CA THR A 504 -27.78 -5.62 -29.21
C THR A 504 -28.70 -4.67 -29.96
N PHE A 505 -28.58 -3.36 -29.78
CA PHE A 505 -28.64 -2.41 -30.91
C PHE A 505 -27.75 -1.15 -30.67
N PRO A 506 -27.22 -0.55 -31.76
CA PRO A 506 -26.20 0.51 -31.83
C PRO A 506 -26.86 1.90 -32.08
N PRO A 507 -26.15 3.00 -32.42
CA PRO A 507 -24.72 3.32 -32.34
C PRO A 507 -24.33 4.27 -31.18
#